data_AF-A0AAJ1XCT9-F1
#
_entry.id   AF-A0AAJ1XCT9-F1
#
_cell.length_a   1.000
_cell.length_b   1.000
_cell.length_c   1.000
_cell.angle_alpha   90.00
_cell.angle_beta   90.00
_cell.angle_gamma   90.00
#
_symmetry.space_group_name_H-M   'P 1'
#
loop_
_entity.id
_entity.type
_entity.pdbx_description
1 polymer ?
#
loop_
_entity_poly.entity_id
_entity_poly.type
_entity_poly.pdbx_seq_one_letter_code
_entity_poly.pdbx_strand_id
1 'polypeptide(L)'
;LKDYFYEYLSSVLYQGFYLGTEFVTSVDIQVKDAYFMQPDGVILQQIPEQLEAATNGLTEKLTDISTAQFEKWILKDNPNIQGILNQIKKEIGCLGAYYAFKVERINRGIEIRKPAKYGMLYRADDLYFLNPELFAVCVLASNKAEIWEIHTWNSVKSRDSKMGEIQILKFDVEETEYAYSNFVMYEGVENVQSIYDIVQIKVKLNEFVPDKEIYPLQVAVVEAVSGNTNTMYENINISLTIYSSDTSFQYNPHQDN
;
A
#
# COMPACT_ATOMS: atom_id res chain seq x y z
N LEU A 1 -5.44 25.83 15.77
CA LEU A 1 -4.51 25.08 14.90
C LEU A 1 -5.18 23.82 14.35
N LYS A 2 -5.67 22.92 15.21
CA LYS A 2 -6.36 21.69 14.82
C LYS A 2 -7.56 21.92 13.90
N ASP A 3 -8.40 22.90 14.22
CA ASP A 3 -9.62 23.18 13.45
C ASP A 3 -9.30 23.74 12.05
N TYR A 4 -8.37 24.70 11.96
CA TYR A 4 -7.87 25.23 10.68
C TYR A 4 -7.24 24.16 9.80
N PHE A 5 -6.50 23.22 10.39
CA PHE A 5 -5.93 22.11 9.64
C PHE A 5 -7.03 21.15 9.17
N TYR A 6 -7.99 20.80 10.01
CA TYR A 6 -9.12 19.95 9.62
C TYR A 6 -9.97 20.57 8.50
N GLU A 7 -10.25 21.87 8.57
CA GLU A 7 -10.95 22.60 7.52
C GLU A 7 -10.17 22.60 6.20
N TYR A 8 -8.85 22.81 6.26
CA TYR A 8 -7.97 22.70 5.10
C TYR A 8 -8.06 21.32 4.45
N LEU A 9 -7.85 20.24 5.23
CA LEU A 9 -7.89 18.88 4.72
C LEU A 9 -9.26 18.54 4.12
N SER A 10 -10.34 18.94 4.80
CA SER A 10 -11.72 18.70 4.34
C SER A 10 -11.99 19.42 3.03
N SER A 11 -11.57 20.69 2.91
CA SER A 11 -11.73 21.48 1.70
C SER A 11 -11.01 20.83 0.52
N VAL A 12 -9.74 20.44 0.70
CA VAL A 12 -8.95 19.77 -0.35
C VAL A 12 -9.58 18.42 -0.73
N LEU A 13 -10.06 17.65 0.24
CA LEU A 13 -10.73 16.36 -0.01
C LEU A 13 -11.99 16.54 -0.86
N TYR A 14 -12.84 17.51 -0.52
CA TYR A 14 -14.06 17.79 -1.29
C TYR A 14 -13.74 18.31 -2.69
N GLN A 15 -12.74 19.18 -2.84
CA GLN A 15 -12.30 19.65 -4.16
C GLN A 15 -11.83 18.47 -5.02
N GLY A 16 -11.05 17.55 -4.44
CA GLY A 16 -10.67 16.29 -5.07
C GLY A 16 -11.88 15.45 -5.50
N PHE A 17 -12.87 15.30 -4.63
CA PHE A 17 -14.11 14.59 -4.93
C PHE A 17 -14.89 15.22 -6.09
N TYR A 18 -15.01 16.55 -6.13
CA TYR A 18 -15.68 17.24 -7.23
C TYR A 18 -14.93 17.06 -8.55
N LEU A 19 -13.60 17.22 -8.55
CA LEU A 19 -12.77 16.98 -9.74
C LEU A 19 -12.90 15.53 -10.23
N GLY A 20 -12.87 14.56 -9.31
CA GLY A 20 -13.06 13.16 -9.64
C GLY A 20 -14.46 12.88 -10.22
N THR A 21 -15.49 13.50 -9.66
CA THR A 21 -16.87 13.38 -10.15
C THR A 21 -17.00 13.94 -11.56
N GLU A 22 -16.46 15.13 -11.81
CA GLU A 22 -16.43 15.74 -13.14
C GLU A 22 -15.66 14.86 -14.14
N PHE A 23 -14.51 14.31 -13.71
CA PHE A 23 -13.71 13.42 -14.55
C PHE A 23 -14.47 12.16 -14.99
N VAL A 24 -15.17 11.48 -14.07
CA VAL A 24 -15.84 10.20 -14.38
C VAL A 24 -17.20 10.36 -15.06
N THR A 25 -17.84 11.51 -14.91
CA THR A 25 -19.18 11.79 -15.48
C THR A 25 -19.12 12.63 -16.76
N SER A 26 -17.99 13.27 -17.06
CA SER A 26 -17.86 14.12 -18.26
C SER A 26 -18.08 13.33 -19.54
N VAL A 27 -18.92 13.89 -20.41
CA VAL A 27 -19.23 13.35 -21.74
C VAL A 27 -18.00 13.32 -22.65
N ASP A 28 -17.00 14.16 -22.37
CA ASP A 28 -15.77 14.27 -23.16
C ASP A 28 -14.73 13.18 -22.80
N ILE A 29 -14.82 12.60 -21.59
CA ILE A 29 -13.80 11.67 -21.05
C ILE A 29 -14.27 10.20 -21.17
N GLN A 30 -15.58 9.94 -21.07
CA GLN A 30 -16.23 8.61 -21.14
C GLN A 30 -15.37 7.47 -20.57
N VAL A 31 -15.24 7.43 -19.24
CA VAL A 31 -14.60 6.30 -18.55
C VAL A 31 -15.44 5.03 -18.75
N LYS A 32 -14.84 4.02 -19.39
CA LYS A 32 -15.51 2.74 -19.68
C LYS A 32 -15.76 1.92 -18.44
N ASP A 33 -16.83 1.14 -18.41
CA ASP A 33 -17.18 0.26 -17.28
C ASP A 33 -16.09 -0.76 -16.93
N ALA A 34 -15.34 -1.24 -17.93
CA ALA A 34 -14.19 -2.12 -17.73
C ALA A 34 -13.12 -1.51 -16.80
N TYR A 35 -13.00 -0.18 -16.77
CA TYR A 35 -12.12 0.52 -15.84
C TYR A 35 -12.57 0.32 -14.39
N PHE A 36 -13.88 0.38 -14.13
CA PHE A 36 -14.45 0.22 -12.80
C PHE A 36 -14.47 -1.24 -12.33
N MET A 37 -14.32 -2.22 -13.23
CA MET A 37 -14.15 -3.63 -12.83
C MET A 37 -12.80 -3.91 -12.15
N GLN A 38 -11.84 -2.98 -12.24
CA GLN A 38 -10.54 -3.10 -11.57
C GLN A 38 -10.69 -3.09 -10.05
N PRO A 39 -9.78 -3.72 -9.31
CA PRO A 39 -9.73 -3.64 -7.86
C PRO A 39 -9.45 -2.20 -7.34
N ASP A 40 -9.75 -1.98 -6.06
CA ASP A 40 -9.77 -0.66 -5.42
C ASP A 40 -8.38 -0.03 -5.35
N GLY A 41 -7.37 -0.81 -4.95
CA GLY A 41 -5.99 -0.34 -4.89
C GLY A 41 -5.43 0.05 -6.26
N VAL A 42 -5.78 -0.72 -7.30
CA VAL A 42 -5.38 -0.40 -8.69
C VAL A 42 -5.93 0.96 -9.13
N ILE A 43 -7.20 1.26 -8.87
CA ILE A 43 -7.78 2.57 -9.20
C ILE A 43 -7.10 3.67 -8.40
N LEU A 44 -6.91 3.48 -7.09
CA LEU A 44 -6.26 4.46 -6.23
C LEU A 44 -4.84 4.79 -6.72
N GLN A 45 -4.07 3.79 -7.15
CA GLN A 45 -2.74 3.96 -7.72
C GLN A 45 -2.73 4.80 -9.01
N GLN A 46 -3.75 4.65 -9.86
CA GLN A 46 -3.81 5.29 -11.19
C GLN A 46 -4.31 6.75 -11.15
N ILE A 47 -5.12 7.11 -10.15
CA ILE A 47 -5.77 8.44 -10.06
C ILE A 47 -4.80 9.62 -10.16
N PRO A 48 -3.64 9.64 -9.47
CA PRO A 48 -2.75 10.80 -9.50
C PRO A 48 -2.33 11.19 -10.91
N GLU A 49 -1.97 10.22 -11.76
CA GLU A 49 -1.54 10.48 -13.14
C GLU A 49 -2.70 10.95 -14.02
N GLN A 50 -3.87 10.33 -13.87
CA GLN A 50 -5.07 10.67 -14.65
C GLN A 50 -5.54 12.09 -14.38
N LEU A 51 -5.60 12.49 -13.10
CA LEU A 51 -6.00 13.83 -12.73
C LEU A 51 -4.96 14.87 -13.13
N GLU A 52 -3.66 14.57 -12.97
CA GLU A 52 -2.60 15.47 -13.42
C GLU A 52 -2.71 15.75 -14.93
N ALA A 53 -2.92 14.69 -15.74
CA ALA A 53 -3.13 14.81 -17.18
C ALA A 53 -4.40 15.57 -17.56
N ALA A 54 -5.50 15.40 -16.81
CA ALA A 54 -6.76 16.08 -17.09
C ALA A 54 -6.76 17.56 -16.71
N THR A 55 -6.05 17.91 -15.64
CA THR A 55 -6.05 19.25 -15.05
C THR A 55 -4.93 20.16 -15.53
N ASN A 56 -3.85 19.59 -16.11
CA ASN A 56 -2.60 20.30 -16.44
C ASN A 56 -2.04 21.08 -15.23
N GLY A 57 -2.07 20.48 -14.04
CA GLY A 57 -1.63 21.10 -12.78
C GLY A 57 -2.65 20.88 -11.66
N LEU A 58 -2.65 19.67 -11.09
CA LEU A 58 -3.67 19.25 -10.12
C LEU A 58 -3.66 20.12 -8.86
N THR A 59 -2.47 20.42 -8.33
CA THR A 59 -2.30 21.22 -7.10
C THR A 59 -2.93 22.60 -7.22
N GLU A 60 -2.86 23.23 -8.40
CA GLU A 60 -3.46 24.53 -8.66
C GLU A 60 -5.00 24.46 -8.64
N LYS A 61 -5.58 23.40 -9.22
CA LYS A 61 -7.02 23.15 -9.21
C LYS A 61 -7.59 22.80 -7.84
N LEU A 62 -6.75 22.31 -6.94
CA LEU A 62 -7.08 22.06 -5.54
C LEU A 62 -6.92 23.33 -4.66
N THR A 63 -6.73 24.50 -5.26
CA THR A 63 -6.59 25.77 -4.54
C THR A 63 -7.84 26.63 -4.69
N ASP A 64 -8.49 26.89 -3.56
CA ASP A 64 -9.57 27.86 -3.40
C ASP A 64 -9.15 28.97 -2.42
N ILE A 65 -10.08 29.88 -2.11
CA ILE A 65 -9.81 31.01 -1.20
C ILE A 65 -9.41 30.51 0.20
N SER A 66 -10.08 29.47 0.69
CA SER A 66 -9.86 28.95 2.05
C SER A 66 -8.50 28.27 2.19
N THR A 67 -8.16 27.38 1.26
CA THR A 67 -6.87 26.67 1.21
C THR A 67 -5.71 27.62 0.97
N ALA A 68 -5.87 28.61 0.09
CA ALA A 68 -4.84 29.62 -0.16
C ALA A 68 -4.54 30.49 1.08
N GLN A 69 -5.55 30.82 1.88
CA GLN A 69 -5.35 31.56 3.13
C GLN A 69 -4.56 30.73 4.16
N PHE A 70 -4.92 29.46 4.32
CA PHE A 70 -4.20 28.54 5.21
C PHE A 70 -2.75 28.34 4.77
N GLU A 71 -2.52 28.10 3.47
CA GLU A 71 -1.19 27.91 2.89
C GLU A 71 -0.31 29.13 3.11
N LYS A 72 -0.82 30.34 2.80
CA LYS A 72 -0.08 31.58 3.07
C LYS A 72 0.28 31.74 4.54
N TRP A 73 -0.64 31.40 5.44
CA TRP A 73 -0.42 31.50 6.87
C TRP A 73 0.67 30.54 7.35
N ILE A 74 0.62 29.26 6.99
CA ILE A 74 1.59 28.26 7.47
C ILE A 74 3.00 28.47 6.86
N LEU A 75 3.06 28.93 5.61
CA LEU A 75 4.30 29.16 4.88
C LEU A 75 5.01 30.45 5.29
N LYS A 76 4.27 31.43 5.83
CA LYS A 76 4.87 32.66 6.37
C LYS A 76 5.92 32.35 7.43
N ASP A 77 5.61 31.40 8.31
CA ASP A 77 6.48 31.03 9.43
C ASP A 77 7.36 29.81 9.09
N ASN A 78 7.04 29.08 8.02
CA ASN A 78 7.72 27.83 7.62
C ASN A 78 7.89 27.73 6.09
N PRO A 79 8.68 28.59 5.43
CA PRO A 79 8.76 28.60 3.95
C PRO A 79 9.27 27.27 3.37
N ASN A 80 10.09 26.55 4.14
CA ASN A 80 10.73 25.30 3.69
C ASN A 80 9.77 24.12 3.53
N ILE A 81 8.52 24.20 4.05
CA ILE A 81 7.56 23.08 3.96
C ILE A 81 6.70 23.10 2.70
N GLN A 82 6.85 24.08 1.80
CA GLN A 82 6.03 24.21 0.59
C GLN A 82 5.92 22.92 -0.22
N GLY A 83 7.05 22.22 -0.43
CA GLY A 83 7.06 20.98 -1.19
C GLY A 83 6.21 19.89 -0.53
N ILE A 84 6.37 19.72 0.78
CA ILE A 84 5.61 18.75 1.59
C ILE A 84 4.12 19.12 1.61
N LEU A 85 3.80 20.40 1.77
CA LEU A 85 2.41 20.88 1.77
C LEU A 85 1.71 20.61 0.43
N ASN A 86 2.40 20.86 -0.68
CA ASN A 86 1.88 20.57 -2.02
C ASN A 86 1.69 19.06 -2.24
N GLN A 87 2.58 18.24 -1.71
CA GLN A 87 2.49 16.77 -1.77
C GLN A 87 1.26 16.26 -1.01
N ILE A 88 1.11 16.67 0.25
CA ILE A 88 -0.05 16.34 1.10
C ILE A 88 -1.35 16.78 0.43
N LYS A 89 -1.38 18.00 -0.11
CA LYS A 89 -2.54 18.54 -0.83
C LYS A 89 -2.91 17.65 -2.03
N LYS A 90 -1.92 17.25 -2.82
CA LYS A 90 -2.13 16.36 -3.97
C LYS A 90 -2.71 15.02 -3.54
N GLU A 91 -2.13 14.40 -2.52
CA GLU A 91 -2.58 13.10 -1.98
C GLU A 91 -4.03 13.15 -1.49
N ILE A 92 -4.38 14.17 -0.71
CA ILE A 92 -5.75 14.34 -0.20
C ILE A 92 -6.73 14.58 -1.35
N GLY A 93 -6.35 15.40 -2.34
CA GLY A 93 -7.18 15.60 -3.53
C GLY A 93 -7.40 14.29 -4.30
N CYS A 94 -6.36 13.47 -4.45
CA CYS A 94 -6.47 12.16 -5.09
C CYS A 94 -7.34 11.19 -4.28
N LEU A 95 -7.26 11.20 -2.95
CA LEU A 95 -8.16 10.43 -2.08
C LEU A 95 -9.62 10.88 -2.24
N GLY A 96 -9.86 12.19 -2.33
CA GLY A 96 -11.17 12.76 -2.61
C GLY A 96 -11.73 12.24 -3.94
N ALA A 97 -10.93 12.29 -5.00
CA ALA A 97 -11.30 11.78 -6.30
C ALA A 97 -11.56 10.27 -6.26
N TYR A 98 -10.77 9.49 -5.52
CA TYR A 98 -10.99 8.06 -5.35
C TYR A 98 -12.38 7.74 -4.79
N TYR A 99 -12.86 8.53 -3.82
CA TYR A 99 -14.23 8.39 -3.34
C TYR A 99 -15.27 8.64 -4.45
N ALA A 100 -15.03 9.60 -5.34
CA ALA A 100 -15.93 9.84 -6.48
C ALA A 100 -15.96 8.64 -7.45
N PHE A 101 -14.80 8.02 -7.73
CA PHE A 101 -14.75 6.80 -8.54
C PHE A 101 -15.52 5.64 -7.89
N LYS A 102 -15.45 5.50 -6.57
CA LYS A 102 -16.24 4.49 -5.85
C LYS A 102 -17.74 4.75 -5.93
N VAL A 103 -18.15 6.01 -5.74
CA VAL A 103 -19.56 6.41 -5.87
C VAL A 103 -20.07 6.13 -7.28
N GLU A 104 -19.30 6.49 -8.30
CA GLU A 104 -19.69 6.25 -9.69
C GLU A 104 -19.79 4.76 -10.01
N ARG A 105 -18.87 3.93 -9.53
CA ARG A 105 -18.98 2.46 -9.66
C ARG A 105 -20.29 1.95 -9.07
N ILE A 106 -20.64 2.42 -7.87
CA ILE A 106 -21.89 2.03 -7.19
C ILE A 106 -23.10 2.49 -8.00
N ASN A 107 -23.10 3.73 -8.50
CA ASN A 107 -24.19 4.27 -9.30
C ASN A 107 -24.42 3.49 -10.60
N ARG A 108 -23.34 2.99 -11.22
CA ARG A 108 -23.41 2.13 -12.41
C ARG A 108 -23.71 0.67 -12.11
N GLY A 109 -23.70 0.26 -10.85
CA GLY A 109 -23.90 -1.13 -10.45
C GLY A 109 -22.80 -2.08 -10.97
N ILE A 110 -21.57 -1.60 -11.12
CA ILE A 110 -20.45 -2.40 -11.65
C ILE A 110 -19.79 -3.17 -10.52
N GLU A 111 -19.73 -4.49 -10.67
CA GLU A 111 -19.02 -5.35 -9.73
C GLU A 111 -17.51 -5.39 -10.00
N ILE A 112 -16.72 -5.45 -8.93
CA ILE A 112 -15.28 -5.67 -9.02
C ILE A 112 -15.04 -7.10 -9.52
N ARG A 113 -14.07 -7.28 -10.42
CA ARG A 113 -13.67 -8.61 -10.88
C ARG A 113 -13.41 -9.56 -9.69
N LYS A 114 -13.77 -10.82 -9.85
CA LYS A 114 -13.58 -11.85 -8.82
C LYS A 114 -12.14 -11.89 -8.34
N PRO A 115 -11.91 -12.02 -7.02
CA PRO A 115 -10.57 -12.06 -6.45
C PRO A 115 -9.74 -13.23 -6.98
N ALA A 116 -8.43 -13.02 -7.04
CA ALA A 116 -7.48 -14.11 -7.27
C ALA A 116 -7.58 -15.19 -6.18
N LYS A 117 -7.07 -16.38 -6.51
CA LYS A 117 -7.15 -17.59 -5.67
C LYS A 117 -6.32 -17.49 -4.37
N TYR A 118 -5.27 -16.67 -4.35
CA TYR A 118 -4.28 -16.59 -3.26
C TYR A 118 -4.30 -15.21 -2.60
N GLY A 119 -3.83 -15.13 -1.34
CA GLY A 119 -3.79 -13.89 -0.58
C GLY A 119 -3.78 -14.06 0.94
N MET A 120 -2.64 -14.44 1.53
CA MET A 120 -2.40 -14.36 2.98
C MET A 120 -2.32 -12.90 3.42
N LEU A 121 -1.61 -12.04 2.69
CA LEU A 121 -1.60 -10.60 3.00
C LEU A 121 -2.86 -9.90 2.50
N TYR A 122 -3.15 -10.05 1.22
CA TYR A 122 -4.26 -9.41 0.52
C TYR A 122 -4.53 -10.15 -0.78
N ARG A 123 -5.60 -9.81 -1.52
CA ARG A 123 -5.85 -10.44 -2.82
C ARG A 123 -4.66 -10.20 -3.76
N ALA A 124 -4.12 -11.28 -4.33
CA ALA A 124 -2.89 -11.21 -5.13
C ALA A 124 -3.02 -10.39 -6.44
N ASP A 125 -4.24 -10.06 -6.88
CA ASP A 125 -4.51 -9.27 -8.08
C ASP A 125 -4.84 -7.79 -7.82
N ASP A 126 -4.59 -7.29 -6.61
CA ASP A 126 -4.79 -5.89 -6.21
C ASP A 126 -3.54 -5.33 -5.52
N LEU A 127 -3.56 -4.02 -5.26
CA LEU A 127 -2.55 -3.26 -4.55
C LEU A 127 -3.01 -3.03 -3.11
N TYR A 128 -2.23 -3.49 -2.14
CA TYR A 128 -2.54 -3.33 -0.73
C TYR A 128 -1.83 -2.10 -0.17
N PHE A 129 -2.56 -1.00 0.07
CA PHE A 129 -1.99 0.20 0.67
C PHE A 129 -1.71 -0.04 2.16
N LEU A 130 -0.42 -0.04 2.52
CA LEU A 130 0.09 -0.27 3.87
C LEU A 130 -0.04 1.01 4.71
N ASN A 131 0.13 2.16 4.06
CA ASN A 131 -0.14 3.48 4.58
C ASN A 131 -0.52 4.40 3.39
N PRO A 132 -0.77 5.71 3.59
CA PRO A 132 -1.16 6.60 2.49
C PRO A 132 -0.12 6.73 1.37
N GLU A 133 1.17 6.49 1.64
CA GLU A 133 2.26 6.70 0.67
C GLU A 133 2.83 5.40 0.10
N LEU A 134 2.59 4.25 0.74
CA LEU A 134 3.19 2.96 0.42
C LEU A 134 2.13 1.90 0.16
N PHE A 135 2.30 1.14 -0.90
CA PHE A 135 1.48 -0.03 -1.20
C PHE A 135 2.34 -1.25 -1.50
N ALA A 136 1.76 -2.43 -1.28
CA ALA A 136 2.35 -3.71 -1.61
C ALA A 136 1.70 -4.30 -2.87
N VAL A 137 2.52 -4.83 -3.78
CA VAL A 137 2.09 -5.57 -4.96
C VAL A 137 2.57 -7.01 -4.88
N CYS A 138 1.67 -7.96 -5.13
CA CYS A 138 2.04 -9.38 -5.09
C CYS A 138 2.85 -9.75 -6.33
N VAL A 139 4.05 -10.29 -6.11
CA VAL A 139 4.93 -10.78 -7.19
C VAL A 139 4.88 -12.29 -7.30
N LEU A 140 4.76 -12.98 -6.17
CA LEU A 140 4.63 -14.44 -6.11
C LEU A 140 3.63 -14.81 -5.03
N ALA A 141 2.71 -15.73 -5.35
CA ALA A 141 1.77 -16.26 -4.37
C ALA A 141 1.49 -17.76 -4.57
N SER A 142 1.28 -18.42 -3.44
CA SER A 142 0.85 -19.81 -3.32
C SER A 142 0.08 -19.98 -2.00
N ASN A 143 -0.40 -21.19 -1.71
CA ASN A 143 -1.05 -21.47 -0.44
C ASN A 143 -0.12 -21.38 0.80
N LYS A 144 1.21 -21.42 0.60
CA LYS A 144 2.20 -21.48 1.70
C LYS A 144 3.22 -20.35 1.69
N ALA A 145 3.30 -19.61 0.59
CA ALA A 145 4.31 -18.59 0.43
C ALA A 145 3.79 -17.43 -0.41
N GLU A 146 4.11 -16.22 0.01
CA GLU A 146 3.89 -14.99 -0.74
C GLU A 146 5.11 -14.08 -0.69
N ILE A 147 5.35 -13.38 -1.79
CA ILE A 147 6.33 -12.31 -1.89
C ILE A 147 5.62 -11.09 -2.46
N TRP A 148 5.71 -10.00 -1.74
CA TRP A 148 5.13 -8.72 -2.09
C TRP A 148 6.22 -7.66 -2.16
N GLU A 149 6.24 -6.85 -3.21
CA GLU A 149 7.10 -5.68 -3.26
C GLU A 149 6.37 -4.45 -2.72
N ILE A 150 7.07 -3.64 -1.93
CA ILE A 150 6.55 -2.38 -1.41
C ILE A 150 7.01 -1.26 -2.33
N HIS A 151 6.07 -0.42 -2.77
CA HIS A 151 6.31 0.71 -3.65
C HIS A 151 5.67 1.99 -3.11
N THR A 152 6.21 3.15 -3.48
CA THR A 152 5.57 4.45 -3.25
C THR A 152 4.38 4.66 -4.18
N TRP A 153 3.28 5.21 -3.67
CA TRP A 153 2.14 5.64 -4.45
C TRP A 153 2.55 6.66 -5.52
N ASN A 154 1.97 6.57 -6.72
CA ASN A 154 2.23 7.49 -7.84
C ASN A 154 1.93 8.97 -7.53
N SER A 155 1.25 9.27 -6.43
CA SER A 155 1.11 10.65 -5.95
C SER A 155 2.47 11.23 -5.51
N VAL A 156 3.37 10.39 -4.99
CA VAL A 156 4.68 10.74 -4.43
C VAL A 156 5.73 10.80 -5.53
N LYS A 157 6.42 11.94 -5.64
CA LYS A 157 7.55 12.07 -6.56
C LYS A 157 8.78 11.36 -5.98
N SER A 158 9.09 10.18 -6.51
CA SER A 158 10.32 9.45 -6.18
C SER A 158 11.12 9.10 -7.44
N ARG A 159 12.44 8.98 -7.29
CA ARG A 159 13.34 8.47 -8.34
C ARG A 159 13.31 6.94 -8.42
N ASP A 160 13.14 6.29 -7.27
CA ASP A 160 12.97 4.85 -7.14
C ASP A 160 11.67 4.60 -6.38
N SER A 161 10.73 3.88 -7.00
CA SER A 161 9.46 3.58 -6.36
C SER A 161 9.59 2.45 -5.36
N LYS A 162 10.56 1.53 -5.50
CA LYS A 162 10.65 0.34 -4.66
C LYS A 162 11.24 0.69 -3.30
N MET A 163 10.44 0.49 -2.26
CA MET A 163 10.77 0.80 -0.87
C MET A 163 11.02 -0.43 -0.01
N GLY A 164 10.76 -1.63 -0.54
CA GLY A 164 11.00 -2.85 0.22
C GLY A 164 10.32 -4.09 -0.35
N GLU A 165 10.23 -5.10 0.51
CA GLU A 165 9.62 -6.39 0.23
C GLU A 165 9.02 -7.01 1.51
N ILE A 166 7.92 -7.73 1.36
CA ILE A 166 7.30 -8.55 2.41
C ILE A 166 7.30 -9.99 1.91
N GLN A 167 7.95 -10.87 2.65
CA GLN A 167 7.87 -12.31 2.44
C GLN A 167 7.01 -12.92 3.55
N ILE A 168 6.07 -13.77 3.17
CA ILE A 168 5.19 -14.49 4.08
C ILE A 168 5.33 -15.97 3.80
N LEU A 169 5.64 -16.75 4.83
CA LEU A 169 5.72 -18.20 4.77
C LEU A 169 4.77 -18.79 5.81
N LYS A 170 3.94 -19.73 5.39
CA LYS A 170 3.06 -20.49 6.27
C LYS A 170 3.58 -21.92 6.38
N PHE A 171 3.69 -22.39 7.62
CA PHE A 171 4.06 -23.74 7.97
C PHE A 171 2.89 -24.38 8.69
N ASP A 172 2.41 -25.50 8.16
CA ASP A 172 1.33 -26.24 8.80
C ASP A 172 1.90 -27.03 10.00
N VAL A 173 1.03 -27.42 10.94
CA VAL A 173 1.42 -28.21 12.13
C VAL A 173 2.26 -29.43 11.75
N GLU A 174 1.83 -30.22 10.77
CA GLU A 174 2.51 -31.46 10.34
C GLU A 174 3.94 -31.19 9.85
N GLU A 175 4.17 -30.10 9.12
CA GLU A 175 5.49 -29.74 8.61
C GLU A 175 6.42 -29.31 9.74
N THR A 176 5.86 -28.59 10.70
CA THR A 176 6.61 -28.10 11.86
C THR A 176 6.96 -29.26 12.80
N GLU A 177 6.02 -30.18 13.06
CA GLU A 177 6.26 -31.42 13.81
C GLU A 177 7.24 -32.37 13.10
N TYR A 178 7.18 -32.47 11.79
CA TYR A 178 8.17 -33.23 11.01
C TYR A 178 9.57 -32.64 11.20
N ALA A 179 9.72 -31.32 11.11
CA ALA A 179 11.00 -30.68 11.41
C ALA A 179 11.43 -30.97 12.86
N TYR A 180 10.50 -30.87 13.83
CA TYR A 180 10.81 -31.08 15.23
C TYR A 180 11.25 -32.50 15.59
N SER A 181 10.55 -33.49 15.04
CA SER A 181 10.85 -34.92 15.25
C SER A 181 12.18 -35.36 14.62
N ASN A 182 12.72 -34.61 13.65
CA ASN A 182 14.04 -34.86 13.09
C ASN A 182 15.18 -34.08 13.80
N PHE A 183 14.91 -33.23 14.81
CA PHE A 183 15.95 -32.53 15.58
C PHE A 183 16.75 -33.40 16.56
N VAL A 184 16.48 -34.70 16.63
CA VAL A 184 17.14 -35.67 17.54
C VAL A 184 18.68 -35.69 17.45
N MET A 185 19.29 -34.95 16.50
CA MET A 185 20.74 -34.76 16.37
C MET A 185 21.33 -33.53 17.10
N TYR A 186 20.53 -32.64 17.72
CA TYR A 186 21.02 -31.46 18.44
C TYR A 186 20.60 -31.50 19.92
N GLU A 187 21.56 -31.53 20.85
CA GLU A 187 21.30 -31.49 22.30
C GLU A 187 20.52 -30.21 22.69
N GLY A 188 19.44 -30.36 23.47
CA GLY A 188 18.73 -29.23 24.10
C GLY A 188 17.35 -28.86 23.53
N VAL A 189 16.79 -29.62 22.59
CA VAL A 189 15.47 -29.34 21.96
C VAL A 189 14.47 -30.47 22.23
N GLU A 190 14.39 -30.93 23.47
CA GLU A 190 13.48 -32.00 23.88
C GLU A 190 12.05 -31.44 24.07
N ASN A 191 11.05 -32.05 23.41
CA ASN A 191 9.60 -31.78 23.54
C ASN A 191 9.04 -30.49 22.91
N VAL A 192 9.62 -29.99 21.82
CA VAL A 192 8.99 -28.91 21.05
C VAL A 192 7.92 -29.50 20.13
N GLN A 193 6.64 -29.32 20.49
CA GLN A 193 5.49 -29.62 19.62
C GLN A 193 4.83 -28.31 19.20
N SER A 194 4.60 -28.14 17.90
CA SER A 194 3.74 -27.07 17.41
C SER A 194 2.31 -27.55 17.46
N ILE A 195 1.46 -26.85 18.20
CA ILE A 195 0.01 -27.16 18.26
C ILE A 195 -0.81 -26.35 17.26
N TYR A 196 -0.18 -25.38 16.58
CA TYR A 196 -0.82 -24.47 15.63
C TYR A 196 0.03 -24.25 14.38
N ASP A 197 -0.62 -23.85 13.28
CA ASP A 197 0.06 -23.34 12.09
C ASP A 197 0.85 -22.08 12.46
N ILE A 198 2.08 -21.98 11.94
CA ILE A 198 2.97 -20.85 12.17
C ILE A 198 3.08 -20.04 10.88
N VAL A 199 2.98 -18.72 11.00
CA VAL A 199 3.25 -17.81 9.90
C VAL A 199 4.52 -17.00 10.21
N GLN A 200 5.49 -17.02 9.29
CA GLN A 200 6.67 -16.19 9.34
C GLN A 200 6.55 -15.05 8.33
N ILE A 201 6.73 -13.83 8.81
CA ILE A 201 6.71 -12.61 8.03
C ILE A 201 8.11 -11.99 8.09
N LYS A 202 8.71 -11.75 6.94
CA LYS A 202 9.94 -10.97 6.81
C LYS A 202 9.63 -9.70 6.06
N VAL A 203 9.81 -8.56 6.72
CA VAL A 203 9.69 -7.25 6.11
C VAL A 203 11.09 -6.69 5.90
N LYS A 204 11.42 -6.35 4.66
CA LYS A 204 12.67 -5.70 4.29
C LYS A 204 12.32 -4.29 3.79
N LEU A 205 12.84 -3.25 4.43
CA LEU A 205 12.56 -1.85 4.08
C LEU A 205 13.84 -1.08 3.76
N ASN A 206 13.75 -0.19 2.80
CA ASN A 206 14.79 0.77 2.49
C ASN A 206 14.97 1.75 3.67
N GLU A 207 16.20 2.18 3.94
CA GLU A 207 16.54 3.17 4.97
C GLU A 207 15.82 4.53 4.80
N PHE A 208 15.27 4.82 3.61
CA PHE A 208 14.47 6.03 3.37
C PHE A 208 13.03 5.96 3.89
N VAL A 209 12.54 4.80 4.32
CA VAL A 209 11.23 4.70 4.97
C VAL A 209 11.33 5.32 6.37
N PRO A 210 10.51 6.34 6.72
CA PRO A 210 10.63 7.01 8.01
C PRO A 210 10.35 6.07 9.19
N ASP A 211 11.15 6.14 10.25
CA ASP A 211 11.04 5.28 11.44
C ASP A 211 9.61 5.26 12.03
N LYS A 212 8.93 6.41 12.02
CA LYS A 212 7.55 6.55 12.53
C LYS A 212 6.52 5.73 11.74
N GLU A 213 6.81 5.37 10.50
CA GLU A 213 5.92 4.61 9.61
C GLU A 213 6.16 3.09 9.70
N ILE A 214 7.31 2.66 10.24
CA ILE A 214 7.70 1.25 10.31
C ILE A 214 6.71 0.45 11.17
N TYR A 215 6.44 0.90 12.39
CA TYR A 215 5.54 0.17 13.29
C TYR A 215 4.10 0.08 12.75
N PRO A 216 3.46 1.18 12.29
CA PRO A 216 2.17 1.10 11.61
C PRO A 216 2.13 0.11 10.44
N LEU A 217 3.19 0.08 9.63
CA LEU A 217 3.30 -0.86 8.51
C LEU A 217 3.34 -2.31 9.00
N GLN A 218 4.15 -2.62 10.02
CA GLN A 218 4.21 -3.96 10.60
C GLN A 218 2.85 -4.40 11.16
N VAL A 219 2.14 -3.50 11.85
CA VAL A 219 0.78 -3.76 12.35
C VAL A 219 -0.17 -4.05 11.19
N ALA A 220 -0.19 -3.21 10.14
CA ALA A 220 -1.06 -3.40 8.99
C ALA A 220 -0.82 -4.74 8.27
N VAL A 221 0.42 -5.21 8.24
CA VAL A 221 0.79 -6.53 7.67
C VAL A 221 0.32 -7.67 8.58
N VAL A 222 0.60 -7.61 9.88
CA VAL A 222 0.23 -8.66 10.83
C VAL A 222 -1.29 -8.79 10.97
N GLU A 223 -2.02 -7.68 11.06
CA GLU A 223 -3.48 -7.68 11.14
C GLU A 223 -4.12 -8.29 9.89
N ALA A 224 -3.63 -7.90 8.70
CA ALA A 224 -4.13 -8.45 7.44
C ALA A 224 -3.87 -9.95 7.31
N VAL A 225 -2.65 -10.40 7.65
CA VAL A 225 -2.31 -11.82 7.66
C VAL A 225 -3.15 -12.59 8.66
N SER A 226 -3.28 -12.12 9.89
CA SER A 226 -4.10 -12.77 10.93
C SER A 226 -5.55 -12.89 10.47
N GLY A 227 -6.14 -11.83 9.90
CA GLY A 227 -7.52 -11.81 9.43
C GLY A 227 -7.78 -12.74 8.25
N ASN A 228 -6.87 -12.80 7.27
CA ASN A 228 -7.06 -13.61 6.05
C ASN A 228 -6.73 -15.08 6.25
N THR A 229 -5.82 -15.41 7.18
CA THR A 229 -5.40 -16.79 7.46
C THR A 229 -6.12 -17.41 8.65
N ASN A 230 -6.81 -16.60 9.47
CA ASN A 230 -7.32 -16.97 10.80
C ASN A 230 -6.24 -17.47 11.78
N THR A 231 -4.97 -17.07 11.57
CA THR A 231 -3.87 -17.40 12.48
C THR A 231 -3.86 -16.42 13.66
N MET A 232 -3.74 -16.95 14.89
CA MET A 232 -3.61 -16.15 16.11
C MET A 232 -2.28 -15.37 16.12
N TYR A 233 -2.27 -14.17 16.70
CA TYR A 233 -1.09 -13.29 16.73
C TYR A 233 0.16 -13.95 17.35
N GLU A 234 -0.01 -14.78 18.37
CA GLU A 234 1.08 -15.53 19.03
C GLU A 234 1.80 -16.53 18.09
N ASN A 235 1.15 -16.94 17.00
CA ASN A 235 1.69 -17.85 16.00
C ASN A 235 2.21 -17.11 14.75
N ILE A 236 2.25 -15.77 14.79
CA ILE A 236 2.80 -14.93 13.72
C ILE A 236 4.13 -14.35 14.19
N ASN A 237 5.20 -14.75 13.53
CA ASN A 237 6.54 -14.25 13.78
C ASN A 237 6.92 -13.22 12.72
N ILE A 238 7.10 -11.97 13.09
CA ILE A 238 7.55 -10.91 12.18
C ILE A 238 9.01 -10.53 12.45
N SER A 239 9.78 -10.34 11.38
CA SER A 239 11.14 -9.82 11.43
C SER A 239 11.27 -8.64 10.48
N LEU A 240 12.08 -7.65 10.88
CA LEU A 240 12.35 -6.45 10.12
C LEU A 240 13.83 -6.38 9.75
N THR A 241 14.13 -6.07 8.50
CA THR A 241 15.47 -5.74 8.01
C THR A 241 15.44 -4.37 7.35
N ILE A 242 16.32 -3.46 7.80
CA ILE A 242 16.53 -2.17 7.13
C ILE A 242 17.79 -2.28 6.27
N TYR A 243 17.71 -1.83 5.02
CA TYR A 243 18.83 -1.87 4.07
C TYR A 243 19.10 -0.51 3.43
N SER A 244 20.38 -0.22 3.20
CA SER A 244 20.85 0.99 2.50
C SER A 244 21.15 0.75 1.01
N SER A 245 21.33 -0.52 0.61
CA SER A 245 21.50 -0.91 -0.78
C SER A 245 20.88 -2.27 -1.04
N ASP A 246 20.28 -2.45 -2.21
CA ASP A 246 19.73 -3.73 -2.65
C ASP A 246 20.60 -4.28 -3.78
N THR A 247 21.41 -5.28 -3.46
CA THR A 247 22.20 -6.01 -4.45
C THR A 247 21.63 -7.41 -4.56
N SER A 248 21.13 -7.76 -5.73
CA SER A 248 20.66 -9.11 -6.04
C SER A 248 21.70 -9.82 -6.90
N PHE A 249 21.96 -11.08 -6.57
CA PHE A 249 22.80 -11.96 -7.38
C PHE A 249 21.96 -13.15 -7.79
N GLN A 250 21.71 -13.28 -9.09
CA GLN A 250 21.09 -14.47 -9.65
C GLN A 250 22.21 -15.40 -10.15
N TYR A 251 22.40 -16.51 -9.44
CA TYR A 251 23.33 -17.54 -9.88
C TYR A 251 22.71 -18.33 -11.03
N ASN A 252 23.41 -18.36 -12.17
CA ASN A 252 23.06 -19.23 -13.28
C ASN A 252 24.29 -20.07 -13.68
N PRO A 253 24.32 -21.37 -13.33
CA PRO A 253 25.47 -22.24 -13.60
C PRO A 253 25.69 -22.53 -15.10
N HIS A 254 24.77 -22.13 -15.97
CA HIS A 254 24.81 -22.39 -17.42
C HIS A 254 24.91 -21.13 -18.28
N GLN A 255 25.02 -19.94 -17.67
CA GLN A 255 25.37 -18.72 -18.39
C GLN A 255 26.90 -18.69 -18.54
N ASP A 256 27.39 -19.28 -19.63
CA ASP A 256 28.76 -19.07 -20.07
C ASP A 256 28.94 -17.58 -20.49
N ASN A 257 30.03 -16.97 -20.04
CA ASN A 257 30.44 -15.59 -20.37
C ASN A 257 30.61 -15.36 -21.88
#